data_AF-A0A3E4R1G5-F1
#
_entry.id   AF-A0A3E4R1G5-F1
#
_cell.length_a   1.000
_cell.length_b   1.000
_cell.length_c   1.000
_cell.angle_alpha   90.00
_cell.angle_beta   90.00
_cell.angle_gamma   90.00
#
_symmetry.space_group_name_H-M   'P 1'
#
loop_
_entity.id
_entity.type
_entity.pdbx_description
1 polymer ?
#
loop_
_entity_poly.entity_id
_entity_poly.type
_entity_poly.pdbx_seq_one_letter_code
_entity_poly.pdbx_strand_id
1 'polypeptide(L)'
;MSDHSPRRVPPTYVTEKSERRAQLAAQLEASADRLCDYQDRLHAGINSMKPIELERLMDEYRAEQIRYDRIDHELQALEEPKKTKEYIEFRRVYQQNKGNKIKY
;
A
#
# COMPACT_ATOMS: atom_id res chain seq x y z
N MET A 1 -34.66 -18.31 16.62
CA MET A 1 -34.07 -16.96 16.54
C MET A 1 -32.57 -17.16 16.51
N SER A 2 -31.96 -17.06 15.33
CA SER A 2 -30.53 -17.33 15.18
C SER A 2 -29.76 -16.03 15.47
N ASP A 3 -29.16 -15.95 16.65
CA ASP A 3 -28.29 -14.84 17.05
C ASP A 3 -27.08 -14.76 16.11
N HIS A 4 -27.16 -13.86 15.13
CA HIS A 4 -26.04 -13.48 14.29
C HIS A 4 -25.19 -12.46 15.06
N SER A 5 -24.48 -12.92 16.08
CA SER A 5 -23.50 -12.09 16.78
C SER A 5 -22.35 -11.79 15.80
N PRO A 6 -22.12 -10.52 15.42
CA PRO A 6 -21.03 -10.18 14.53
C PRO A 6 -19.74 -10.54 15.25
N ARG A 7 -18.90 -11.37 14.64
CA ARG A 7 -17.55 -11.71 15.12
C ARG A 7 -16.81 -10.40 15.42
N ARG A 8 -16.81 -9.99 16.70
CA ARG A 8 -16.17 -8.77 17.17
C ARG A 8 -14.67 -9.00 17.03
N VAL A 9 -14.04 -8.28 16.11
CA VAL A 9 -12.60 -8.28 15.98
C VAL A 9 -12.01 -7.72 17.29
N PRO A 10 -11.02 -8.37 17.91
CA PRO A 10 -10.45 -7.89 19.17
C PRO A 10 -9.98 -6.43 19.04
N PRO A 11 -10.27 -5.54 20.01
CA PRO A 11 -9.84 -4.14 19.97
C PRO A 11 -8.34 -3.98 19.75
N THR A 12 -7.54 -4.90 20.28
CA THR A 12 -6.07 -4.94 20.17
C THR A 12 -5.59 -5.09 18.72
N TYR A 13 -6.28 -5.91 17.91
CA TYR A 13 -5.94 -6.11 16.50
C TYR A 13 -6.20 -4.84 15.67
N VAL A 14 -7.22 -4.07 16.03
CA VAL A 14 -7.55 -2.81 15.35
C VAL A 14 -6.57 -1.71 15.71
N THR A 15 -6.16 -1.62 16.99
CA THR A 15 -5.17 -0.64 17.46
C THR A 15 -3.78 -0.89 16.87
N GLU A 16 -3.32 -2.15 16.85
CA GLU A 16 -2.03 -2.52 16.22
C GLU A 16 -2.01 -2.19 14.72
N LYS A 17 -3.14 -2.42 14.02
CA LYS A 17 -3.27 -2.10 12.59
C LYS A 17 -3.25 -0.58 12.35
N SER A 18 -3.89 0.22 13.21
CA SER A 18 -3.85 1.68 13.10
C SER A 18 -2.48 2.27 13.41
N GLU A 19 -1.79 1.75 14.43
CA GLU A 19 -0.43 2.19 14.79
C GLU A 19 0.55 1.86 13.66
N ARG A 20 0.47 0.64 13.10
CA ARG A 20 1.29 0.24 11.95
C ARG A 20 1.02 1.11 10.73
N ARG A 21 -0.25 1.45 10.44
CA ARG A 21 -0.60 2.37 9.35
C ARG A 21 -0.01 3.76 9.56
N ALA A 22 -0.07 4.29 10.78
CA ALA A 22 0.51 5.60 11.11
C ALA A 22 2.04 5.61 10.94
N GLN A 23 2.72 4.55 11.39
CA GLN A 23 4.17 4.40 11.21
C GLN A 23 4.56 4.31 9.72
N LEU A 24 3.82 3.53 8.93
CA LEU A 24 4.07 3.41 7.50
C LEU A 24 3.80 4.71 6.76
N ALA A 25 2.74 5.46 7.12
CA ALA A 25 2.46 6.77 6.54
C ALA A 25 3.59 7.77 6.81
N ALA A 26 4.11 7.82 8.04
CA ALA A 26 5.26 8.67 8.38
C ALA A 26 6.53 8.26 7.62
N GLN A 27 6.75 6.96 7.41
CA GLN A 27 7.88 6.48 6.61
C GLN A 27 7.73 6.80 5.12
N LEU A 28 6.49 6.79 4.60
CA LEU A 28 6.17 7.16 3.23
C LEU A 28 6.47 8.64 3.00
N GLU A 29 6.02 9.51 3.90
CA GLU A 29 6.27 10.95 3.86
C GLU A 29 7.78 11.25 3.89
N ALA A 30 8.52 10.65 4.82
CA ALA A 30 9.98 10.79 4.86
C ALA A 30 10.70 10.18 3.64
N SER A 31 10.07 9.25 2.92
CA SER A 31 10.60 8.72 1.65
C SER A 31 10.32 9.69 0.51
N ALA A 32 9.15 10.32 0.48
CA ALA A 32 8.80 11.37 -0.48
C ALA A 32 9.73 12.58 -0.35
N ASP A 33 10.02 13.04 0.87
CA ASP A 33 10.96 14.13 1.11
C ASP A 33 12.36 13.83 0.55
N ARG A 34 12.87 12.61 0.80
CA ARG A 34 14.15 12.16 0.25
C ARG A 34 14.14 12.09 -1.28
N LEU A 35 13.04 11.66 -1.89
CA LEU A 35 12.90 11.65 -3.35
C LEU A 35 12.94 13.07 -3.92
N CYS A 36 12.30 14.04 -3.27
CA CYS A 36 12.40 15.46 -3.62
C CYS A 36 13.86 15.96 -3.52
N ASP A 37 14.56 15.67 -2.42
CA ASP A 37 15.97 16.04 -2.26
C ASP A 37 16.86 15.46 -3.38
N TYR A 38 16.65 14.19 -3.74
CA TYR A 38 17.38 13.56 -4.83
C TYR A 38 17.07 14.20 -6.19
N GLN A 39 15.80 14.53 -6.46
CA GLN A 39 15.41 15.22 -7.69
C GLN A 39 16.04 16.60 -7.79
N ASP A 40 16.05 17.37 -6.70
CA ASP A 40 16.68 18.69 -6.66
C ASP A 40 18.19 18.61 -6.90
N ARG A 41 18.86 17.62 -6.28
CA ARG A 41 20.28 17.36 -6.49
C ARG A 41 20.59 16.92 -7.92
N LEU A 42 19.74 16.09 -8.53
CA LEU A 42 19.87 15.70 -9.93
C LEU A 42 19.72 16.92 -10.84
N HIS A 43 18.72 17.76 -10.60
CA HIS A 43 18.47 18.96 -11.40
C HIS A 43 19.62 19.97 -11.30
N ALA A 44 20.16 20.18 -10.10
CA ALA A 44 21.32 21.05 -9.88
C ALA A 44 22.64 20.45 -10.42
N GLY A 45 22.75 19.13 -10.43
CA GLY A 45 23.97 18.37 -10.72
C GLY A 45 24.20 18.00 -12.19
N ILE A 46 23.16 18.02 -13.02
CA ILE A 46 23.21 17.55 -14.43
C ILE A 46 24.33 18.19 -15.25
N ASN A 47 24.71 19.44 -14.96
CA ASN A 47 25.76 20.16 -15.69
C ASN A 47 27.10 20.27 -14.94
N SER A 48 27.18 19.80 -13.69
CA SER A 48 28.29 20.10 -12.78
C SER A 48 28.90 18.89 -12.07
N MET A 49 28.19 17.75 -12.02
CA MET A 49 28.68 16.52 -11.39
C MET A 49 29.51 15.66 -12.34
N LYS A 50 30.42 14.87 -11.77
CA LYS A 50 31.11 13.83 -12.54
C LYS A 50 30.12 12.73 -12.92
N PRO A 51 30.29 12.06 -14.08
CA PRO A 51 29.40 10.97 -14.50
C PRO A 51 29.19 9.88 -13.45
N ILE A 52 30.24 9.52 -12.70
CA ILE A 52 30.17 8.50 -11.64
C ILE A 52 29.37 8.96 -10.40
N GLU A 53 29.35 10.26 -10.12
CA GLU A 53 28.56 10.83 -9.02
C GLU A 53 27.10 10.91 -9.41
N LEU A 54 26.83 11.24 -10.68
CA LEU A 54 25.49 11.22 -11.25
C LEU A 54 24.89 9.80 -11.26
N GLU A 55 25.67 8.80 -11.69
CA GLU A 55 25.24 7.40 -11.71
C GLU A 55 24.88 6.90 -10.30
N ARG A 56 25.73 7.16 -9.31
CA ARG A 56 25.44 6.84 -7.90
C ARG A 56 24.18 7.52 -7.39
N LEU A 57 24.00 8.80 -7.71
CA LEU A 57 22.81 9.56 -7.31
C LEU A 57 21.54 9.00 -7.96
N MET A 58 21.62 8.56 -9.21
CA MET A 58 20.51 7.89 -9.91
C MET A 58 20.18 6.52 -9.30
N ASP A 59 21.19 5.77 -8.86
CA ASP A 59 20.99 4.49 -8.16
C ASP A 59 20.34 4.69 -6.79
N GLU A 60 20.79 5.69 -6.01
CA GLU A 60 20.19 6.08 -4.74
C GLU A 60 18.73 6.50 -4.92
N TYR A 61 18.44 7.32 -5.93
CA TYR A 61 17.09 7.73 -6.28
C TYR A 61 16.19 6.51 -6.60
N ARG A 62 16.66 5.58 -7.45
CA ARG A 62 15.92 4.36 -7.79
C ARG A 62 15.67 3.48 -6.57
N ALA A 63 16.65 3.33 -5.68
CA ALA A 63 16.49 2.56 -4.46
C ALA A 63 15.42 3.16 -3.54
N GLU A 64 15.39 4.49 -3.42
CA GLU A 64 14.38 5.17 -2.62
C GLU A 64 12.98 5.10 -3.28
N GLN A 65 12.88 5.12 -4.62
CA GLN A 65 11.61 4.88 -5.32
C GLN A 65 11.04 3.49 -5.02
N ILE A 66 11.87 2.45 -5.08
CA ILE A 66 11.46 1.07 -4.75
C ILE A 66 10.97 0.99 -3.30
N ARG A 67 11.62 1.71 -2.38
CA ARG A 67 11.22 1.77 -0.98
C ARG A 67 9.86 2.47 -0.81
N TYR A 68 9.66 3.59 -1.49
CA TYR A 68 8.40 4.31 -1.52
C TYR A 68 7.26 3.40 -2.02
N ASP A 69 7.43 2.77 -3.19
CA ASP A 69 6.44 1.87 -3.78
C ASP A 69 6.10 0.70 -2.86
N ARG A 70 7.11 0.15 -2.17
CA ARG A 70 6.90 -0.94 -1.21
C ARG A 70 6.04 -0.50 -0.02
N ILE A 71 6.30 0.69 0.52
CA ILE A 71 5.53 1.24 1.65
C ILE A 71 4.11 1.58 1.20
N ASP A 72 3.94 2.15 0.00
CA ASP A 72 2.64 2.46 -0.60
C ASP A 72 1.79 1.20 -0.80
N HIS A 73 2.37 0.15 -1.38
CA HIS A 73 1.70 -1.16 -1.50
C HIS A 73 1.32 -1.78 -0.15
N GLU A 74 2.16 -1.61 0.87
CA GLU A 74 1.87 -2.10 2.22
C GLU A 74 0.72 -1.32 2.87
N LEU A 75 0.66 -0.01 2.68
CA LEU A 75 -0.45 0.84 3.10
C LEU A 75 -1.75 0.46 2.38
N GLN A 76 -1.70 0.27 1.06
CA GLN A 76 -2.84 -0.16 0.26
C GLN A 76 -3.36 -1.52 0.74
N ALA A 77 -2.47 -2.48 1.02
CA ALA A 77 -2.83 -3.80 1.55
C ALA A 77 -3.44 -3.74 2.96
N LEU A 78 -3.16 -2.68 3.73
CA LEU A 78 -3.77 -2.42 5.03
C LEU A 78 -5.13 -1.72 4.92
N GLU A 79 -5.34 -0.87 3.92
CA GLU A 79 -6.61 -0.18 3.68
C GLU A 79 -7.66 -1.08 3.01
N GLU A 80 -7.24 -1.94 2.09
CA GLU A 80 -8.12 -2.93 1.52
C GLU A 80 -8.49 -3.97 2.59
N PRO A 81 -9.77 -4.20 2.92
CA PRO A 81 -10.14 -5.40 3.64
C PRO A 81 -9.72 -6.53 2.72
N LYS A 82 -8.67 -7.30 3.07
CA LYS A 82 -8.22 -8.48 2.32
C LYS A 82 -9.46 -9.29 1.94
N LYS A 83 -10.01 -9.06 0.75
CA LYS A 83 -11.00 -9.94 0.17
C LYS A 83 -10.16 -11.10 -0.26
N THR A 84 -9.99 -12.04 0.66
CA THR A 84 -9.39 -13.34 0.39
C THR A 84 -9.96 -13.86 -0.93
N LYS A 85 -9.16 -14.60 -1.71
CA LYS A 85 -9.64 -15.25 -2.93
C LYS A 85 -10.97 -15.97 -2.68
N GLU A 86 -11.11 -16.58 -1.50
CA GLU A 86 -12.35 -17.17 -0.97
C GLU A 86 -13.54 -16.19 -0.88
N TYR A 87 -13.34 -14.94 -0.43
CA TYR A 87 -14.40 -13.93 -0.40
C TYR A 87 -14.76 -13.44 -1.80
N ILE A 88 -13.78 -13.33 -2.70
CA ILE A 88 -14.02 -12.96 -4.12
C ILE A 88 -14.81 -14.07 -4.82
N GLU A 89 -14.42 -15.33 -4.63
CA GLU A 89 -15.12 -16.50 -5.16
C GLU A 89 -16.52 -16.68 -4.54
N PHE A 90 -16.66 -16.54 -3.22
CA PHE A 90 -17.95 -16.57 -2.54
C PHE A 90 -18.90 -15.49 -3.09
N ARG A 91 -18.41 -14.26 -3.29
CA ARG A 91 -19.20 -13.17 -3.88
C ARG A 91 -19.61 -13.46 -5.32
N ARG A 92 -18.72 -14.08 -6.12
CA ARG A 92 -18.98 -14.48 -7.51
C ARG A 92 -20.07 -15.56 -7.59
N VAL A 93 -19.97 -16.60 -6.76
CA VAL A 93 -20.96 -17.69 -6.67
C VAL A 93 -22.30 -17.16 -6.13
N TYR A 94 -22.28 -16.30 -5.11
CA TYR A 94 -23.48 -15.69 -4.56
C TYR A 94 -24.23 -14.82 -5.60
N GLN A 95 -23.51 -14.05 -6.43
CA GLN A 95 -24.11 -13.26 -7.51
C GLN A 95 -24.69 -14.14 -8.63
N GLN A 96 -24.00 -15.22 -9.03
CA GLN A 96 -24.55 -16.20 -9.99
C GLN A 96 -25.84 -16.87 -9.48
N ASN A 97 -25.87 -17.27 -8.20
CA ASN A 97 -27.04 -17.91 -7.60
C ASN A 97 -28.21 -16.94 -7.38
N LYS A 98 -27.96 -15.63 -7.20
CA LYS A 98 -29.00 -14.60 -7.12
C LYS A 98 -29.66 -14.33 -8.47
N GLY A 99 -28.88 -14.36 -9.56
CA GLY A 99 -29.39 -14.24 -10.93
C GLY A 99 -30.23 -15.44 -11.38
N ASN A 100 -29.91 -16.65 -10.91
CA ASN A 100 -30.67 -17.87 -11.23
C ASN A 100 -31.99 -18.03 -10.46
N LYS A 101 -32.23 -17.23 -9.40
CA LYS A 101 -33.50 -17.23 -8.66
C LYS A 101 -34.57 -16.31 -9.27
N ILE A 102 -34.23 -15.52 -10.28
CA ILE A 102 -35.20 -14.74 -11.08
C ILE A 102 -35.29 -15.38 -12.46
N LYS A 103 -35.86 -16.58 -12.50
CA LYS A 103 -36.53 -17.14 -13.68
C LYS A 103 -37.88 -17.68 -13.22
N TYR A 104 -38.87 -16.79 -13.23
CA TYR A 104 -40.26 -17.16 -13.49
C TYR A 104 -40.44 -17.25 -14.99
#